data_AF-A0A8J5MJK0-F1
#
_entry.id   AF-A0A8J5MJK0-F1
#
_cell.length_a   1.000
_cell.length_b   1.000
_cell.length_c   1.000
_cell.angle_alpha   90.00
_cell.angle_beta   90.00
_cell.angle_gamma   90.00
#
_symmetry.space_group_name_H-M   'P 1'
#
loop_
_entity.id
_entity.type
_entity.pdbx_description
1 polymer ?
#
loop_
_entity_poly.entity_id
_entity_poly.type
_entity_poly.pdbx_seq_one_letter_code
_entity_poly.pdbx_strand_id
1 'polypeptide(L)'
;MTVKVVLTVVVVTLVLTTASGVGAKDFVEYEYTPLLYNYSTKRTNKHIASADSVVYNSLLYNATLQKCWCLGDQVWDGSQCTDTTTSVVVQDPETRGVVVVKTNEFGSVKVGEPQCPPGHLFVVLDSTRESLDQFSLLDSGNLYWQQHQYHQYCIEHTLHEGGEPNSWEAHVCLSPPKVPRCCARGLSLGADNSFTATTNHVFTPPVMVDGVLIKWLVEGDGDINNVTCEDFEELMILQLNTDGSYLTYLSGEASLVWSPPNSQGSEQRQDYCVGVEAGKDDYFVRLCYEDLVARHHQQCRDATCVRKCCPENQLIDGFGCVPDTSDNELWKPSFYNPDNLTLNVDLRVVYGFPLCGNFFQTGIDDSEDEIFLLSNGFLKVFGFPKPYPPDRYCVEKFLGVDGSASTHGLICFEDNVEELMTCTIIARKYVYPSFMLVSCVFLLVTLVSYASVPELRKKLHGKCLMSLVSALFLAYILLPIVYLVDGNMLHSPCIATDNISSMLPSLWGSDHLCTWVLYDLNIGVRMVCEVALRPYPN
;
A
#
# COMPACT_ATOMS: atom_id res chain seq x y z
N MET A 1 -14.44 46.28 35.18
CA MET A 1 -14.29 46.85 33.82
C MET A 1 -12.96 46.46 33.16
N THR A 2 -11.92 46.15 33.95
CA THR A 2 -10.58 45.71 33.50
C THR A 2 -10.51 44.31 32.87
N VAL A 3 -11.38 43.36 33.24
CA VAL A 3 -11.37 41.99 32.69
C VAL A 3 -11.91 41.93 31.24
N LYS A 4 -12.83 42.83 30.85
CA LYS A 4 -13.35 42.89 29.47
C LYS A 4 -12.30 43.39 28.47
N VAL A 5 -11.39 44.26 28.89
CA VAL A 5 -10.35 44.83 28.00
C VAL A 5 -9.24 43.81 27.76
N VAL A 6 -8.85 43.04 28.78
CA VAL A 6 -7.80 42.01 28.65
C VAL A 6 -8.25 40.86 27.74
N LEU A 7 -9.50 40.42 27.84
CA LEU A 7 -10.02 39.32 27.01
C LEU A 7 -10.16 39.71 25.53
N THR A 8 -10.56 40.96 25.26
CA THR A 8 -10.68 41.46 23.88
C THR A 8 -9.31 41.65 23.23
N VAL A 9 -8.30 42.10 24.00
CA VAL A 9 -6.93 42.23 23.51
C VAL A 9 -6.32 40.85 23.21
N VAL A 10 -6.49 39.85 24.09
CA VAL A 10 -5.93 38.51 23.86
C VAL A 10 -6.55 37.82 22.64
N VAL A 11 -7.88 37.97 22.42
CA VAL A 11 -8.57 37.40 21.26
C VAL A 11 -8.15 38.09 19.96
N VAL A 12 -7.97 39.42 19.96
CA VAL A 12 -7.50 40.16 18.77
C VAL A 12 -6.04 39.83 18.45
N THR A 13 -5.18 39.64 19.44
CA THR A 13 -3.77 39.28 19.21
C THR A 13 -3.63 37.85 18.67
N LEU A 14 -4.46 36.90 19.11
CA LEU A 14 -4.45 35.51 18.60
C LEU A 14 -4.98 35.38 17.17
N VAL A 15 -5.93 36.24 16.78
CA VAL A 15 -6.46 36.29 15.42
C VAL A 15 -5.49 36.99 14.45
N LEU A 16 -4.69 37.95 14.94
CA LEU A 16 -3.70 38.65 14.10
C LEU A 16 -2.38 37.86 13.93
N THR A 17 -1.98 37.03 14.90
CA THR A 17 -0.78 36.18 14.76
C THR A 17 -1.00 35.00 13.82
N THR A 18 -2.23 34.50 13.68
CA THR A 18 -2.57 33.42 12.73
C THR A 18 -2.73 33.91 11.30
N ALA A 19 -2.92 35.21 11.08
CA ALA A 19 -3.05 35.81 9.74
C ALA A 19 -1.70 36.25 9.11
N SER A 20 -0.61 36.29 9.87
CA SER A 20 0.67 36.92 9.43
C SER A 20 1.78 35.92 9.07
N GLY A 21 1.49 34.61 9.04
CA GLY A 21 2.45 33.55 8.73
C GLY A 21 2.35 33.03 7.30
N VAL A 22 2.27 33.91 6.29
CA VAL A 22 2.42 33.53 4.87
C VAL A 22 3.83 33.92 4.44
N GLY A 23 4.75 32.96 4.45
CA GLY A 23 6.11 33.21 4.00
C GLY A 23 7.14 32.18 4.44
N ALA A 24 6.96 30.92 4.07
CA ALA A 24 8.08 29.97 3.93
C ALA A 24 7.69 28.90 2.90
N LYS A 25 8.47 28.81 1.83
CA LYS A 25 8.45 27.69 0.89
C LYS A 25 9.17 26.53 1.58
N ASP A 26 8.44 25.59 2.14
CA ASP A 26 8.99 24.29 2.51
C ASP A 26 8.39 23.25 1.56
N PHE A 27 9.27 22.69 0.74
CA PHE A 27 9.05 21.49 -0.05
C PHE A 27 8.93 20.33 0.95
N VAL A 28 7.75 19.74 1.07
CA VAL A 28 7.53 18.51 1.84
C VAL A 28 7.42 17.39 0.82
N GLU A 29 8.41 16.49 0.89
CA GLU A 29 8.55 15.24 0.17
C GLU A 29 7.48 14.27 0.68
N TYR A 30 6.67 13.71 -0.23
CA TYR A 30 5.60 12.78 0.10
C TYR A 30 6.14 11.36 -0.04
N GLU A 31 6.31 10.65 1.07
CA GLU A 31 6.63 9.22 1.07
C GLU A 31 5.30 8.43 1.02
N TYR A 32 4.95 7.88 -0.15
CA TYR A 32 3.79 7.01 -0.34
C TYR A 32 4.23 5.56 -0.25
N THR A 33 3.80 4.86 0.81
CA THR A 33 3.92 3.40 0.92
C THR A 33 2.71 2.73 0.25
N PRO A 34 2.90 1.84 -0.75
CA PRO A 34 1.81 1.08 -1.34
C PRO A 34 1.41 -0.09 -0.45
N LEU A 35 0.16 -0.10 0.01
CA LEU A 35 -0.45 -1.23 0.73
C LEU A 35 -0.81 -2.35 -0.26
N LEU A 36 0.03 -3.38 -0.33
CA LEU A 36 -0.29 -4.65 -1.00
C LEU A 36 -1.28 -5.46 -0.15
N TYR A 37 -2.55 -5.49 -0.55
CA TYR A 37 -3.54 -6.41 0.02
C TYR A 37 -3.34 -7.82 -0.57
N ASN A 38 -2.90 -8.77 0.26
CA ASN A 38 -2.84 -10.18 -0.12
C ASN A 38 -3.74 -11.02 0.80
N TYR A 39 -4.74 -11.67 0.20
CA TYR A 39 -5.76 -12.46 0.90
C TYR A 39 -5.17 -13.81 1.34
N SER A 40 -4.56 -13.86 2.52
CA SER A 40 -4.12 -15.12 3.13
C SER A 40 -5.31 -15.81 3.81
N THR A 41 -5.83 -16.84 3.16
CA THR A 41 -6.79 -17.76 3.76
C THR A 41 -6.10 -18.49 4.92
N LYS A 42 -6.54 -18.20 6.16
CA LYS A 42 -6.18 -18.96 7.37
C LYS A 42 -6.64 -20.42 7.22
N ARG A 43 -5.79 -21.28 6.64
CA ARG A 43 -5.86 -22.73 6.83
C ARG A 43 -5.22 -23.07 8.17
N THR A 44 -6.06 -23.43 9.13
CA THR A 44 -5.63 -24.07 10.37
C THR A 44 -5.07 -25.45 10.04
N ASN A 45 -3.74 -25.57 9.98
CA ASN A 45 -3.06 -26.85 9.84
C ASN A 45 -3.17 -27.64 11.14
N LYS A 46 -4.13 -28.55 11.16
CA LYS A 46 -4.27 -29.60 12.15
C LYS A 46 -3.17 -30.64 11.90
N HIS A 47 -2.40 -30.95 12.93
CA HIS A 47 -1.32 -31.95 12.92
C HIS A 47 -1.65 -33.21 12.12
N ILE A 48 -0.90 -33.44 11.04
CA ILE A 48 -0.73 -34.76 10.43
C ILE A 48 0.78 -35.02 10.41
N ALA A 49 1.25 -35.79 11.39
CA ALA A 49 2.56 -36.42 11.33
C ALA A 49 2.41 -37.68 10.46
N SER A 50 2.90 -37.68 9.22
CA SER A 50 3.01 -38.91 8.44
C SER A 50 4.14 -38.84 7.40
N ALA A 51 5.03 -39.83 7.45
CA ALA A 51 6.04 -40.26 6.47
C ALA A 51 7.12 -39.27 5.99
N ASP A 52 6.81 -38.00 5.73
CA ASP A 52 7.77 -37.05 5.13
C ASP A 52 8.87 -36.60 6.10
N SER A 53 8.60 -36.61 7.41
CA SER A 53 9.57 -36.19 8.44
C SER A 53 10.80 -37.10 8.55
N VAL A 54 10.73 -38.34 8.03
CA VAL A 54 11.84 -39.31 8.14
C VAL A 54 12.91 -39.04 7.07
N VAL A 55 12.53 -38.50 5.91
CA VAL A 55 13.45 -38.23 4.80
C VAL A 55 14.32 -37.01 5.11
N TYR A 56 13.73 -35.93 5.64
CA TYR A 56 14.44 -34.70 6.02
C TYR A 56 15.54 -34.95 7.05
N ASN A 57 15.28 -35.80 8.06
CA ASN A 57 16.28 -36.09 9.09
C ASN A 57 17.59 -36.63 8.49
N SER A 58 17.52 -37.49 7.46
CA SER A 58 18.72 -38.09 6.86
C SER A 58 19.58 -37.11 6.06
N LEU A 59 18.99 -36.08 5.45
CA LEU A 59 19.68 -35.08 4.65
C LEU A 59 20.30 -33.98 5.53
N LEU A 60 19.59 -33.59 6.60
CA LEU A 60 20.04 -32.58 7.55
C LEU A 60 21.27 -33.02 8.36
N TYR A 61 21.45 -34.33 8.61
CA TYR A 61 22.67 -34.86 9.23
C TYR A 61 23.94 -34.64 8.41
N ASN A 62 23.82 -34.33 7.11
CA ASN A 62 24.97 -33.99 6.27
C ASN A 62 25.08 -32.50 5.98
N ALA A 63 24.06 -31.72 6.33
CA ALA A 63 24.04 -30.27 6.14
C ALA A 63 24.88 -29.56 7.21
N THR A 64 25.47 -28.43 6.83
CA THR A 64 26.24 -27.57 7.74
C THR A 64 25.48 -26.26 7.94
N LEU A 65 25.09 -25.97 9.17
CA LEU A 65 24.53 -24.68 9.53
C LEU A 65 25.65 -23.66 9.73
N GLN A 66 25.53 -22.47 9.13
CA GLN A 66 26.49 -21.37 9.30
C GLN A 66 25.88 -20.31 10.23
N LYS A 67 26.43 -20.16 11.45
CA LYS A 67 26.03 -19.13 12.41
C LYS A 67 27.06 -18.01 12.49
N CYS A 68 26.64 -16.79 12.81
CA CYS A 68 27.53 -15.63 12.78
C CYS A 68 28.44 -15.59 14.03
N TRP A 69 27.86 -15.72 15.22
CA TRP A 69 28.60 -15.56 16.48
C TRP A 69 28.38 -16.73 17.46
N CYS A 70 27.18 -17.30 17.49
CA CYS A 70 26.81 -18.30 18.50
C CYS A 70 26.85 -19.75 18.01
N LEU A 71 27.11 -20.69 18.92
CA LEU A 71 27.22 -22.12 18.62
C LEU A 71 25.90 -22.85 18.86
N GLY A 72 25.55 -23.81 18.00
CA GLY A 72 24.39 -24.68 18.20
C GLY A 72 23.09 -23.89 18.42
N ASP A 73 22.39 -24.21 19.50
CA ASP A 73 21.10 -23.59 19.87
C ASP A 73 21.22 -22.27 20.65
N GLN A 74 22.42 -21.69 20.71
CA GLN A 74 22.61 -20.42 21.40
C GLN A 74 21.99 -19.24 20.64
N VAL A 75 21.60 -18.20 21.36
CA VAL A 75 21.06 -16.94 20.83
C VAL A 75 21.98 -15.78 21.24
N TRP A 76 22.10 -14.78 20.36
CA TRP A 76 22.89 -13.58 20.61
C TRP A 76 22.06 -12.52 21.34
N ASP A 77 22.55 -12.05 22.49
CA ASP A 77 21.89 -11.01 23.30
C ASP A 77 22.38 -9.58 23.01
N GLY A 78 23.23 -9.41 21.99
CA GLY A 78 23.93 -8.16 21.68
C GLY A 78 25.36 -8.09 22.26
N SER A 79 25.70 -8.97 23.20
CA SER A 79 27.01 -9.00 23.86
C SER A 79 27.59 -10.39 24.07
N GLN A 80 26.75 -11.39 24.34
CA GLN A 80 27.12 -12.76 24.65
C GLN A 80 26.12 -13.75 24.04
N CYS A 81 26.60 -14.98 23.86
CA CYS A 81 25.75 -16.10 23.46
C CYS A 81 25.14 -16.74 24.69
N THR A 82 23.82 -16.91 24.68
CA THR A 82 23.07 -17.54 25.77
C THR A 82 22.43 -18.83 25.28
N ASP A 83 22.47 -19.89 26.10
CA ASP A 83 21.88 -21.17 25.74
C ASP A 83 20.35 -21.07 25.73
N THR A 84 19.76 -21.32 24.56
CA THR A 84 18.30 -21.43 24.41
C THR A 84 17.98 -22.57 23.44
N THR A 85 16.73 -22.71 23.00
CA THR A 85 16.37 -23.59 21.89
C THR A 85 16.04 -22.72 20.69
N THR A 86 16.89 -22.72 19.67
CA THR A 86 16.62 -22.01 18.42
C THR A 86 16.22 -22.97 17.30
N SER A 87 15.50 -22.45 16.32
CA SER A 87 15.01 -23.23 15.18
C SER A 87 15.03 -22.38 13.93
N VAL A 88 15.17 -23.03 12.79
CA VAL A 88 15.26 -22.41 11.46
C VAL A 88 14.24 -23.04 10.54
N VAL A 89 13.81 -22.27 9.55
CA VAL A 89 12.88 -22.74 8.53
C VAL A 89 13.69 -23.37 7.39
N VAL A 90 13.44 -24.64 7.11
CA VAL A 90 14.05 -25.39 6.01
C VAL A 90 13.01 -25.70 4.95
N GLN A 91 13.32 -25.40 3.70
CA GLN A 91 12.48 -25.62 2.54
C GLN A 91 13.10 -26.67 1.62
N ASP A 92 12.26 -27.58 1.12
CA ASP A 92 12.64 -28.49 0.05
C ASP A 92 12.37 -27.82 -1.31
N PRO A 93 13.37 -27.71 -2.19
CA PRO A 93 13.21 -27.09 -3.50
C PRO A 93 12.28 -27.88 -4.44
N GLU A 94 12.17 -29.21 -4.30
CA GLU A 94 11.36 -30.07 -5.18
C GLU A 94 9.88 -30.07 -4.76
N THR A 95 9.61 -30.29 -3.48
CA THR A 95 8.23 -30.38 -2.98
C THR A 95 7.64 -29.03 -2.56
N ARG A 96 8.48 -28.00 -2.41
CA ARG A 96 8.16 -26.73 -1.73
C ARG A 96 7.64 -26.92 -0.32
N GLY A 97 7.85 -28.09 0.27
CA GLY A 97 7.53 -28.38 1.66
C GLY A 97 8.41 -27.56 2.59
N VAL A 98 7.82 -27.05 3.68
CA VAL A 98 8.50 -26.22 4.67
C VAL A 98 8.46 -26.93 6.03
N VAL A 99 9.62 -27.08 6.66
CA VAL A 99 9.78 -27.75 7.96
C VAL A 99 10.58 -26.84 8.90
N VAL A 100 10.18 -26.78 10.16
CA VAL A 100 10.94 -26.09 11.21
C VAL A 100 11.88 -27.09 11.86
N VAL A 101 13.17 -26.80 11.85
CA VAL A 101 14.25 -27.69 12.30
C VAL A 101 15.04 -27.01 13.41
N LYS A 102 15.37 -27.74 14.47
CA LYS A 102 16.23 -27.21 15.55
C LYS A 102 17.67 -27.09 15.08
N THR A 103 18.38 -26.06 15.51
CA THR A 103 19.75 -25.81 15.03
C THR A 103 20.74 -26.92 15.43
N ASN A 104 20.52 -27.62 16.54
CA ASN A 104 21.31 -28.78 16.97
C ASN A 104 21.03 -30.07 16.19
N GLU A 105 19.99 -30.12 15.36
CA GLU A 105 19.68 -31.29 14.53
C GLU A 105 20.49 -31.31 13.23
N PHE A 106 21.20 -30.23 12.90
CA PHE A 106 22.13 -30.17 11.78
C PHE A 106 23.39 -31.00 12.06
N GLY A 107 23.93 -31.64 11.01
CA GLY A 107 25.13 -32.47 11.11
C GLY A 107 26.36 -31.75 11.67
N SER A 108 26.50 -30.47 11.36
CA SER A 108 27.51 -29.61 11.97
C SER A 108 27.09 -28.14 11.97
N VAL A 109 27.64 -27.37 12.91
CA VAL A 109 27.46 -25.91 12.99
C VAL A 109 28.83 -25.25 12.87
N LYS A 110 28.99 -24.38 11.89
CA LYS A 110 30.16 -23.51 11.72
C LYS A 110 29.83 -22.12 12.22
N VAL A 111 30.79 -21.49 12.89
CA VAL A 111 30.65 -20.12 13.40
C VAL A 111 31.66 -19.22 12.71
N GLY A 112 31.17 -18.09 12.22
CA GLY A 112 31.99 -17.03 11.64
C GLY A 112 31.18 -16.17 10.67
N GLU A 113 31.49 -14.88 10.67
CA GLU A 113 30.90 -13.94 9.72
C GLU A 113 31.39 -14.22 8.28
N PRO A 114 30.52 -14.05 7.27
CA PRO A 114 30.90 -14.24 5.89
C PRO A 114 31.91 -13.17 5.48
N GLN A 115 33.00 -13.61 4.85
CA GLN A 115 33.99 -12.71 4.26
C GLN A 115 33.57 -12.40 2.82
N CYS A 116 32.99 -11.22 2.60
CA CYS A 116 32.50 -10.83 1.28
C CYS A 116 33.66 -10.64 0.29
N PRO A 117 33.57 -11.22 -0.93
CA PRO A 117 34.55 -10.98 -1.97
C PRO A 117 34.60 -9.49 -2.35
N PRO A 118 35.71 -9.01 -2.94
CA PRO A 118 35.81 -7.63 -3.40
C PRO A 118 34.64 -7.24 -4.31
N GLY A 119 34.04 -6.07 -4.04
CA GLY A 119 32.88 -5.55 -4.78
C GLY A 119 31.52 -6.12 -4.35
N HIS A 120 31.48 -7.16 -3.51
CA HIS A 120 30.24 -7.63 -2.91
C HIS A 120 29.83 -6.74 -1.74
N LEU A 121 28.53 -6.67 -1.50
CA LEU A 121 27.95 -5.89 -0.41
C LEU A 121 27.49 -6.82 0.71
N PHE A 122 27.81 -6.44 1.94
CA PHE A 122 27.29 -7.10 3.13
C PHE A 122 25.91 -6.56 3.47
N VAL A 123 24.91 -7.43 3.55
CA VAL A 123 23.52 -7.10 3.88
C VAL A 123 23.03 -8.01 5.00
N VAL A 124 22.24 -7.46 5.90
CA VAL A 124 21.54 -8.20 6.96
C VAL A 124 20.07 -8.27 6.58
N LEU A 125 19.57 -9.49 6.35
CA LEU A 125 18.17 -9.78 6.06
C LEU A 125 17.47 -10.13 7.37
N ASP A 126 16.35 -9.48 7.65
CA ASP A 126 15.58 -9.66 8.88
C ASP A 126 14.29 -10.43 8.60
N SER A 127 14.12 -11.60 9.22
CA SER A 127 12.94 -12.46 9.02
C SER A 127 11.63 -11.88 9.59
N THR A 128 11.69 -10.78 10.34
CA THR A 128 10.52 -10.10 10.93
C THR A 128 10.03 -8.91 10.12
N ARG A 129 10.83 -8.42 9.17
CA ARG A 129 10.41 -7.41 8.20
C ARG A 129 9.48 -8.05 7.16
N GLU A 130 8.69 -7.23 6.48
CA GLU A 130 7.50 -7.58 5.69
C GLU A 130 7.62 -8.86 4.83
N SER A 131 6.47 -9.45 4.47
CA SER A 131 6.35 -10.81 3.89
C SER A 131 7.12 -11.11 2.59
N LEU A 132 7.73 -10.10 1.95
CA LEU A 132 8.52 -10.27 0.72
C LEU A 132 9.99 -10.66 0.99
N ASP A 133 10.48 -10.48 2.22
CA ASP A 133 11.88 -10.72 2.60
C ASP A 133 12.08 -12.04 3.38
N GLN A 134 11.07 -12.91 3.37
CA GLN A 134 11.17 -14.19 4.03
C GLN A 134 12.18 -15.09 3.32
N PHE A 135 13.31 -15.35 3.97
CA PHE A 135 14.31 -16.31 3.55
C PHE A 135 14.14 -17.65 4.28
N SER A 136 14.67 -18.70 3.69
CA SER A 136 14.68 -20.06 4.27
C SER A 136 16.04 -20.70 4.04
N LEU A 137 16.31 -21.83 4.70
CA LEU A 137 17.43 -22.68 4.34
C LEU A 137 16.94 -23.79 3.41
N LEU A 138 17.77 -24.23 2.49
CA LEU A 138 17.56 -25.48 1.77
C LEU A 138 17.95 -26.67 2.66
N ASP A 139 17.47 -27.85 2.32
CA ASP A 139 17.89 -29.12 2.91
C ASP A 139 19.42 -29.35 2.84
N SER A 140 20.08 -28.77 1.84
CA SER A 140 21.54 -28.70 1.70
C SER A 140 22.24 -27.82 2.75
N GLY A 141 21.50 -27.03 3.52
CA GLY A 141 22.04 -26.03 4.45
C GLY A 141 22.60 -24.81 3.73
N ASN A 142 22.08 -24.45 2.56
CA ASN A 142 22.35 -23.17 1.91
C ASN A 142 21.20 -22.21 2.14
N LEU A 143 21.46 -20.89 2.19
CA LEU A 143 20.43 -19.89 2.32
C LEU A 143 19.67 -19.74 1.00
N TYR A 144 18.36 -19.68 1.06
CA TYR A 144 17.47 -19.46 -0.06
C TYR A 144 16.67 -18.17 0.14
N TRP A 145 16.86 -17.23 -0.78
CA TRP A 145 16.18 -15.94 -0.73
C TRP A 145 15.97 -15.41 -2.15
N GLN A 146 14.79 -14.87 -2.44
CA GLN A 146 14.40 -14.33 -3.75
C GLN A 146 14.64 -15.27 -4.95
N GLN A 147 14.48 -16.58 -4.76
CA GLN A 147 14.76 -17.62 -5.78
C GLN A 147 16.24 -17.87 -6.07
N HIS A 148 17.15 -17.35 -5.24
CA HIS A 148 18.58 -17.63 -5.31
C HIS A 148 19.08 -18.44 -4.12
N GLN A 149 20.12 -19.24 -4.37
CA GLN A 149 20.86 -19.97 -3.34
C GLN A 149 22.18 -19.27 -3.02
N TYR A 150 22.35 -18.86 -1.76
CA TYR A 150 23.57 -18.23 -1.26
C TYR A 150 24.41 -19.22 -0.45
N HIS A 151 25.70 -19.30 -0.80
CA HIS A 151 26.67 -20.20 -0.17
C HIS A 151 27.52 -19.48 0.89
N GLN A 152 27.70 -18.16 0.73
CA GLN A 152 28.45 -17.31 1.64
C GLN A 152 27.47 -16.50 2.47
N TYR A 153 27.05 -17.08 3.59
CA TYR A 153 26.14 -16.44 4.53
C TYR A 153 26.41 -16.96 5.93
N CYS A 154 25.94 -16.23 6.93
CA CYS A 154 25.72 -16.77 8.26
C CYS A 154 24.36 -16.32 8.76
N ILE A 155 23.79 -17.04 9.71
CA ILE A 155 22.56 -16.64 10.39
C ILE A 155 22.80 -16.38 11.86
N GLU A 156 21.96 -15.58 12.49
CA GLU A 156 21.93 -15.51 13.93
C GLU A 156 20.53 -15.30 14.47
N HIS A 157 20.23 -15.94 15.59
CA HIS A 157 19.04 -15.66 16.39
C HIS A 157 19.32 -14.50 17.35
N THR A 158 18.42 -13.52 17.38
CA THR A 158 18.51 -12.36 18.28
C THR A 158 17.39 -12.38 19.32
N LEU A 159 17.65 -11.85 20.51
CA LEU A 159 16.64 -11.70 21.57
C LEU A 159 15.97 -10.32 21.49
N HIS A 160 14.63 -10.30 21.48
CA HIS A 160 13.85 -9.06 21.67
C HIS A 160 13.68 -8.71 23.16
N GLU A 161 13.18 -7.50 23.47
CA GLU A 161 12.96 -6.97 24.83
C GLU A 161 11.99 -7.78 25.74
N GLY A 162 11.56 -8.98 25.31
CA GLY A 162 10.75 -9.93 26.08
C GLY A 162 11.43 -11.28 26.37
N GLY A 163 12.65 -11.53 25.88
CA GLY A 163 13.40 -12.77 26.14
C GLY A 163 12.95 -14.00 25.34
N GLU A 164 12.00 -13.87 24.42
CA GLU A 164 11.63 -14.93 23.47
C GLU A 164 12.45 -14.82 22.17
N PRO A 165 13.08 -15.90 21.67
CA PRO A 165 13.79 -15.92 20.40
C PRO A 165 12.79 -16.04 19.25
N ASN A 166 12.28 -14.91 18.75
CA ASN A 166 11.29 -14.91 17.67
C ASN A 166 11.85 -14.47 16.31
N SER A 167 13.11 -14.02 16.23
CA SER A 167 13.72 -13.52 15.00
C SER A 167 15.10 -14.13 14.78
N TRP A 168 15.36 -14.46 13.53
CA TRP A 168 16.69 -14.77 13.04
C TRP A 168 16.98 -13.91 11.84
N GLU A 169 18.22 -13.46 11.77
CA GLU A 169 18.73 -12.58 10.73
C GLU A 169 19.73 -13.38 9.91
N ALA A 170 19.78 -13.13 8.60
CA ALA A 170 20.77 -13.71 7.71
C ALA A 170 21.73 -12.63 7.23
N HIS A 171 23.00 -12.82 7.50
CA HIS A 171 24.09 -11.99 7.02
C HIS A 171 24.59 -12.58 5.72
N VAL A 172 24.43 -11.86 4.62
CA VAL A 172 24.70 -12.37 3.27
C VAL A 172 25.59 -11.40 2.49
N CYS A 173 26.45 -11.97 1.63
CA CYS A 173 27.24 -11.20 0.67
C CYS A 173 26.54 -11.19 -0.68
N LEU A 174 26.03 -10.03 -1.09
CA LEU A 174 25.38 -9.83 -2.38
C LEU A 174 26.40 -9.42 -3.44
N SER A 175 26.37 -10.09 -4.59
CA SER A 175 27.17 -9.69 -5.75
C SER A 175 26.62 -8.41 -6.39
N PRO A 176 27.45 -7.61 -7.09
CA PRO A 176 26.94 -6.53 -7.94
C PRO A 176 25.86 -7.02 -8.90
N PRO A 177 24.70 -6.36 -8.98
CA PRO A 177 23.63 -6.78 -9.86
C PRO A 177 24.02 -6.59 -11.34
N LYS A 178 23.63 -7.53 -12.19
CA LYS A 178 23.69 -7.33 -13.64
C LYS A 178 22.58 -6.37 -14.04
N VAL A 179 22.95 -5.20 -14.54
CA VAL A 179 22.01 -4.17 -14.99
C VAL A 179 22.13 -4.01 -16.51
N PRO A 180 21.08 -4.33 -17.29
CA PRO A 180 21.12 -4.19 -18.75
C PRO A 180 21.41 -2.75 -19.18
N ARG A 181 22.29 -2.56 -20.17
CA ARG A 181 22.75 -1.25 -20.61
C ARG A 181 22.17 -0.87 -21.96
N CYS A 182 21.74 0.37 -22.12
CA CYS A 182 21.31 0.89 -23.42
C CYS A 182 22.47 1.20 -24.37
N CYS A 183 23.69 1.34 -23.84
CA CYS A 183 24.86 1.78 -24.57
C CYS A 183 26.08 0.91 -24.21
N ALA A 184 27.06 0.83 -25.11
CA ALA A 184 28.34 0.21 -24.80
C ALA A 184 29.12 1.00 -23.72
N ARG A 185 30.10 0.33 -23.09
CA ARG A 185 31.01 0.95 -22.10
C ARG A 185 31.65 2.24 -22.66
N GLY A 186 31.58 3.32 -21.88
CA GLY A 186 32.15 4.62 -22.24
C GLY A 186 31.30 5.48 -23.18
N LEU A 187 30.05 5.10 -23.44
CA LEU A 187 29.09 5.89 -24.22
C LEU A 187 27.92 6.34 -23.33
N SER A 188 27.52 7.60 -23.50
CA SER A 188 26.29 8.20 -22.94
C SER A 188 25.32 8.54 -24.06
N LEU A 189 24.04 8.61 -23.73
CA LEU A 189 23.04 9.06 -24.67
C LEU A 189 22.94 10.60 -24.62
N GLY A 190 23.14 11.25 -25.77
CA GLY A 190 22.87 12.66 -25.96
C GLY A 190 21.38 12.96 -26.13
N ALA A 191 20.98 14.22 -25.94
CA ALA A 191 19.60 14.67 -26.08
C ALA A 191 19.01 14.45 -27.50
N ASP A 192 19.85 14.24 -28.51
CA ASP A 192 19.49 13.95 -29.89
C ASP A 192 19.39 12.44 -30.19
N ASN A 193 19.33 11.59 -29.14
CA ASN A 193 19.43 10.13 -29.23
C ASN A 193 20.76 9.62 -29.84
N SER A 194 21.78 10.47 -30.01
CA SER A 194 23.11 10.04 -30.46
C SER A 194 23.95 9.52 -29.29
N PHE A 195 24.83 8.56 -29.55
CA PHE A 195 25.78 8.09 -28.54
C PHE A 195 27.03 8.97 -28.55
N THR A 196 27.32 9.59 -27.42
CA THR A 196 28.50 10.43 -27.22
C THR A 196 29.50 9.74 -26.32
N ALA A 197 30.79 9.88 -26.63
CA ALA A 197 31.84 9.34 -25.78
C ALA A 197 31.85 10.08 -24.43
N THR A 198 31.73 9.34 -23.35
CA THR A 198 31.79 9.86 -21.98
C THR A 198 33.14 9.52 -21.38
N THR A 199 33.80 10.51 -20.80
CA THR A 199 35.03 10.29 -20.04
C THR A 199 34.67 10.06 -18.56
N ASN A 200 34.99 8.87 -18.03
CA ASN A 200 35.11 8.54 -16.60
C ASN A 200 33.86 8.34 -15.72
N HIS A 201 32.66 8.07 -16.26
CA HIS A 201 31.55 7.61 -15.40
C HIS A 201 31.55 6.08 -15.25
N VAL A 202 31.64 5.62 -13.99
CA VAL A 202 31.45 4.21 -13.61
C VAL A 202 29.94 3.93 -13.63
N PHE A 203 29.51 2.92 -14.39
CA PHE A 203 28.10 2.59 -14.51
C PHE A 203 27.63 1.77 -13.30
N THR A 204 27.15 2.47 -12.27
CA THR A 204 26.61 1.87 -11.05
C THR A 204 25.27 2.53 -10.70
N PRO A 205 24.21 2.22 -11.46
CA PRO A 205 22.88 2.72 -11.13
C PRO A 205 22.49 2.22 -9.73
N PRO A 206 21.84 3.06 -8.91
CA PRO A 206 21.32 2.61 -7.63
C PRO A 206 20.27 1.51 -7.80
N VAL A 207 20.31 0.51 -6.93
CA VAL A 207 19.37 -0.62 -6.89
C VAL A 207 18.86 -0.78 -5.47
N MET A 208 17.55 -0.96 -5.34
CA MET A 208 16.86 -1.19 -4.08
C MET A 208 17.07 -2.63 -3.62
N VAL A 209 17.46 -2.80 -2.36
CA VAL A 209 17.62 -4.08 -1.67
C VAL A 209 16.96 -3.93 -0.31
N ASP A 210 15.94 -4.74 -0.02
CA ASP A 210 15.25 -4.73 1.28
C ASP A 210 14.83 -3.31 1.72
N GLY A 211 14.18 -2.58 0.79
CA GLY A 211 13.72 -1.20 1.01
C GLY A 211 14.83 -0.13 1.05
N VAL A 212 16.11 -0.50 0.98
CA VAL A 212 17.24 0.44 1.02
C VAL A 212 17.78 0.66 -0.39
N LEU A 213 17.95 1.92 -0.79
CA LEU A 213 18.59 2.27 -2.06
C LEU A 213 20.12 2.18 -1.94
N ILE A 214 20.72 1.31 -2.74
CA ILE A 214 22.15 0.99 -2.65
C ILE A 214 22.86 1.34 -3.95
N LYS A 215 24.03 1.99 -3.85
CA LYS A 215 24.92 2.25 -4.98
C LYS A 215 26.19 1.41 -4.85
N TRP A 216 26.40 0.48 -5.79
CA TRP A 216 27.60 -0.36 -5.81
C TRP A 216 28.83 0.45 -6.21
N LEU A 217 29.99 0.02 -5.69
CA LEU A 217 31.28 0.63 -6.03
C LEU A 217 31.92 0.02 -7.29
N VAL A 218 31.42 -1.14 -7.72
CA VAL A 218 31.93 -1.89 -8.88
C VAL A 218 30.79 -2.11 -9.85
N GLU A 219 31.07 -1.91 -11.14
CA GLU A 219 30.13 -2.15 -12.23
C GLU A 219 29.79 -3.66 -12.33
N GLY A 220 28.50 -3.98 -12.36
CA GLY A 220 28.02 -5.34 -12.65
C GLY A 220 28.20 -5.69 -14.13
N ASP A 221 28.33 -6.99 -14.43
CA ASP A 221 28.53 -7.47 -15.81
C ASP A 221 27.20 -7.51 -16.58
N GLY A 222 26.60 -6.35 -16.77
CA GLY A 222 25.34 -6.17 -17.50
C GLY A 222 25.57 -6.15 -19.01
N ASP A 223 24.81 -6.97 -19.73
CA ASP A 223 24.82 -7.01 -21.19
C ASP A 223 24.21 -5.75 -21.81
N ILE A 224 24.59 -5.48 -23.06
CA ILE A 224 23.95 -4.42 -23.86
C ILE A 224 22.60 -4.95 -24.33
N ASN A 225 21.52 -4.29 -23.91
CA ASN A 225 20.17 -4.60 -24.36
C ASN A 225 19.64 -3.45 -25.23
N ASN A 226 19.46 -3.72 -26.51
CA ASN A 226 18.86 -2.77 -27.44
C ASN A 226 17.34 -2.99 -27.45
N VAL A 227 16.64 -2.19 -26.65
CA VAL A 227 15.19 -2.21 -26.58
C VAL A 227 14.60 -1.75 -27.92
N THR A 228 13.92 -2.66 -28.61
CA THR A 228 13.19 -2.41 -29.87
C THR A 228 11.73 -2.80 -29.68
N CYS A 229 10.83 -1.85 -29.87
CA CYS A 229 9.40 -2.03 -29.61
C CYS A 229 8.68 -2.63 -30.82
N GLU A 230 7.67 -3.45 -30.54
CA GLU A 230 6.83 -4.07 -31.58
C GLU A 230 5.79 -3.07 -32.14
N ASP A 231 5.03 -3.51 -33.15
CA ASP A 231 3.89 -2.74 -33.64
C ASP A 231 2.91 -2.49 -32.48
N PHE A 232 2.46 -1.24 -32.31
CA PHE A 232 1.57 -0.76 -31.21
C PHE A 232 2.23 -0.56 -29.84
N GLU A 233 3.54 -0.73 -29.74
CA GLU A 233 4.31 -0.32 -28.57
C GLU A 233 5.05 1.00 -28.83
N GLU A 234 5.17 1.82 -27.79
CA GLU A 234 5.93 3.06 -27.82
C GLU A 234 7.16 2.95 -26.91
N LEU A 235 8.28 3.52 -27.37
CA LEU A 235 9.48 3.60 -26.57
C LEU A 235 9.27 4.64 -25.47
N MET A 236 9.25 4.17 -24.22
CA MET A 236 9.15 5.03 -23.05
C MET A 236 10.53 5.25 -22.43
N ILE A 237 10.78 6.49 -22.01
CA ILE A 237 11.99 6.89 -21.29
C ILE A 237 11.58 7.39 -19.91
N LEU A 238 12.06 6.74 -18.86
CA LEU A 238 11.74 7.07 -17.47
C LEU A 238 13.00 7.49 -16.72
N GLN A 239 12.87 8.42 -15.78
CA GLN A 239 13.97 8.79 -14.89
C GLN A 239 14.04 7.83 -13.70
N LEU A 240 15.20 7.20 -13.51
CA LEU A 240 15.39 6.20 -12.47
C LEU A 240 15.47 6.82 -11.07
N ASN A 241 15.02 6.07 -10.05
CA ASN A 241 14.95 6.46 -8.65
C ASN A 241 13.96 7.60 -8.40
N THR A 242 12.81 7.49 -9.05
CA THR A 242 11.62 8.30 -8.78
C THR A 242 10.52 7.40 -8.22
N ASP A 243 9.48 7.97 -7.63
CA ASP A 243 8.35 7.21 -7.06
C ASP A 243 7.67 6.26 -8.08
N GLY A 244 7.85 6.53 -9.38
CA GLY A 244 7.29 5.73 -10.46
C GLY A 244 8.28 4.78 -11.16
N SER A 245 9.58 4.81 -10.85
CA SER A 245 10.53 3.84 -11.42
C SER A 245 11.84 3.70 -10.62
N TYR A 246 12.16 2.47 -10.24
CA TYR A 246 13.39 2.12 -9.53
C TYR A 246 13.83 0.70 -9.88
N LEU A 247 15.11 0.40 -9.66
CA LEU A 247 15.62 -0.96 -9.82
C LEU A 247 15.49 -1.70 -8.50
N THR A 248 15.06 -2.96 -8.52
CA THR A 248 15.12 -3.88 -7.39
C THR A 248 16.14 -4.98 -7.66
N TYR A 249 16.79 -5.45 -6.61
CA TYR A 249 17.70 -6.58 -6.68
C TYR A 249 16.90 -7.88 -6.67
N LEU A 250 17.16 -8.74 -7.65
CA LEU A 250 16.57 -10.07 -7.74
C LEU A 250 17.68 -11.05 -8.12
N SER A 251 18.16 -11.84 -7.16
CA SER A 251 19.06 -12.96 -7.43
C SER A 251 20.37 -12.62 -8.19
N GLY A 252 20.94 -11.43 -7.96
CA GLY A 252 22.15 -10.99 -8.68
C GLY A 252 21.88 -10.32 -10.03
N GLU A 253 20.61 -10.15 -10.39
CA GLU A 253 20.15 -9.35 -11.51
C GLU A 253 19.38 -8.13 -10.98
N ALA A 254 19.38 -7.05 -11.74
CA ALA A 254 18.46 -5.95 -11.48
C ALA A 254 17.17 -6.20 -12.25
N SER A 255 16.04 -5.85 -11.64
CA SER A 255 14.74 -5.82 -12.27
C SER A 255 14.14 -4.43 -12.12
N LEU A 256 13.45 -3.95 -13.14
CA LEU A 256 12.79 -2.65 -13.10
C LEU A 256 11.44 -2.81 -12.42
N VAL A 257 11.21 -2.05 -11.36
CA VAL A 257 9.86 -1.80 -10.82
C VAL A 257 9.43 -0.43 -11.31
N TRP A 258 8.28 -0.36 -11.99
CA TRP A 258 7.78 0.88 -12.55
C TRP A 258 6.26 0.91 -12.54
N SER A 259 5.66 2.10 -12.59
CA SER A 259 4.21 2.26 -12.60
C SER A 259 3.75 2.68 -14.00
N PRO A 260 3.14 1.77 -14.79
CA PRO A 260 2.58 2.12 -16.08
C PRO A 260 1.57 3.28 -16.01
N PRO A 261 1.49 4.11 -17.06
CA PRO A 261 0.38 5.06 -17.17
C PRO A 261 -0.96 4.32 -17.11
N ASN A 262 -1.90 4.83 -16.31
CA ASN A 262 -3.25 4.27 -16.16
C ASN A 262 -3.34 2.85 -15.57
N SER A 263 -2.29 2.32 -14.91
CA SER A 263 -2.36 1.04 -14.19
C SER A 263 -2.61 1.20 -12.69
N GLN A 264 -3.18 0.17 -12.06
CA GLN A 264 -3.25 0.03 -10.61
C GLN A 264 -1.97 -0.61 -10.08
N GLY A 265 -0.97 0.22 -9.81
CA GLY A 265 0.25 -0.20 -9.12
C GLY A 265 1.45 -0.39 -10.03
N SER A 266 2.53 -0.85 -9.40
CA SER A 266 3.81 -1.07 -10.05
C SER A 266 3.93 -2.48 -10.62
N GLU A 267 4.58 -2.57 -11.76
CA GLU A 267 4.91 -3.81 -12.44
C GLU A 267 6.42 -4.04 -12.38
N GLN A 268 6.80 -5.31 -12.32
CA GLN A 268 8.20 -5.72 -12.34
C GLN A 268 8.55 -6.29 -13.73
N ARG A 269 9.60 -5.76 -14.37
CA ARG A 269 10.05 -6.14 -15.72
C ARG A 269 11.55 -6.44 -15.78
N GLN A 270 11.92 -7.23 -16.79
CA GLN A 270 13.31 -7.58 -17.12
C GLN A 270 13.74 -7.07 -18.50
N ASP A 271 12.79 -6.71 -19.36
CA ASP A 271 12.98 -6.22 -20.71
C ASP A 271 13.08 -4.70 -20.75
N TYR A 272 14.19 -4.20 -20.21
CA TYR A 272 14.53 -2.79 -20.21
C TYR A 272 16.03 -2.62 -20.44
N CYS A 273 16.46 -1.37 -20.60
CA CYS A 273 17.85 -1.01 -20.52
C CYS A 273 18.03 0.28 -19.74
N VAL A 274 19.17 0.44 -19.08
CA VAL A 274 19.52 1.63 -18.32
C VAL A 274 20.63 2.39 -19.04
N GLY A 275 20.45 3.71 -19.15
CA GLY A 275 21.41 4.62 -19.73
C GLY A 275 21.74 5.77 -18.79
N VAL A 276 22.78 6.52 -19.14
CA VAL A 276 23.20 7.74 -18.44
C VAL A 276 23.07 8.91 -19.41
N GLU A 277 22.45 10.00 -18.94
CA GLU A 277 22.31 11.21 -19.74
C GLU A 277 23.66 11.93 -19.87
N ALA A 278 24.00 12.36 -21.09
CA ALA A 278 25.26 13.06 -21.33
C ALA A 278 25.41 14.33 -20.48
N GLY A 279 26.42 14.37 -19.61
CA GLY A 279 26.72 15.53 -18.76
C GLY A 279 25.95 15.59 -17.44
N LYS A 280 25.18 14.55 -17.08
CA LYS A 280 24.56 14.39 -15.76
C LYS A 280 24.91 13.03 -15.16
N ASP A 281 24.84 12.93 -13.84
CA ASP A 281 24.94 11.68 -13.08
C ASP A 281 23.60 10.93 -12.96
N ASP A 282 22.60 11.36 -13.73
CA ASP A 282 21.25 10.83 -13.68
C ASP A 282 21.11 9.63 -14.63
N TYR A 283 20.43 8.59 -14.12
CA TYR A 283 20.12 7.38 -14.87
C TYR A 283 18.71 7.47 -15.43
N PHE A 284 18.54 6.95 -16.65
CA PHE A 284 17.23 6.77 -17.25
C PHE A 284 17.04 5.32 -17.66
N VAL A 285 15.79 4.91 -17.76
CA VAL A 285 15.37 3.58 -18.19
C VAL A 285 14.67 3.72 -19.54
N ARG A 286 14.95 2.80 -20.45
CA ARG A 286 14.19 2.60 -21.68
C ARG A 286 13.46 1.27 -21.63
N LEU A 287 12.19 1.30 -21.96
CA LEU A 287 11.34 0.11 -22.06
C LEU A 287 10.27 0.34 -23.13
N CYS A 288 9.70 -0.75 -23.63
CA CYS A 288 8.56 -0.69 -24.55
C CYS A 288 7.26 -0.77 -23.77
N TYR A 289 6.39 0.21 -23.97
CA TYR A 289 5.10 0.28 -23.33
C TYR A 289 3.99 0.27 -24.37
N GLU A 290 3.01 -0.58 -24.13
CA GLU A 290 1.82 -0.67 -24.95
C GLU A 290 0.74 0.26 -24.39
N ASP A 291 0.43 1.34 -25.11
CA ASP A 291 -0.67 2.21 -24.73
C ASP A 291 -2.02 1.52 -25.01
N LEU A 292 -2.56 0.90 -23.96
CA LEU A 292 -3.85 0.19 -24.01
C LEU A 292 -5.01 1.10 -24.43
N VAL A 293 -4.96 2.40 -24.10
CA VAL A 293 -6.01 3.37 -24.46
C VAL A 293 -5.91 3.70 -25.95
N ALA A 294 -4.72 3.97 -26.46
CA ALA A 294 -4.49 4.19 -27.89
C ALA A 294 -4.88 2.96 -28.72
N ARG A 295 -4.49 1.76 -28.27
CA ARG A 295 -4.90 0.49 -28.88
C ARG A 295 -6.40 0.34 -28.90
N HIS A 296 -7.08 0.61 -27.79
CA HIS A 296 -8.53 0.55 -27.71
C HIS A 296 -9.18 1.51 -28.71
N HIS A 297 -8.75 2.76 -28.78
CA HIS A 297 -9.26 3.72 -29.75
C HIS A 297 -9.04 3.29 -31.21
N GLN A 298 -7.93 2.62 -31.50
CA GLN A 298 -7.70 2.06 -32.83
C GLN A 298 -8.64 0.89 -33.12
N GLN A 299 -8.84 -0.03 -32.18
CA GLN A 299 -9.78 -1.15 -32.31
C GLN A 299 -11.23 -0.68 -32.45
N CYS A 300 -11.57 0.48 -31.88
CA CYS A 300 -12.91 1.04 -31.84
C CYS A 300 -13.14 2.17 -32.85
N ARG A 301 -12.22 2.35 -33.80
CA ARG A 301 -12.28 3.44 -34.79
C ARG A 301 -13.48 3.33 -35.74
N ASP A 302 -13.78 2.11 -36.18
CA ASP A 302 -14.77 1.84 -37.25
C ASP A 302 -16.05 1.14 -36.74
N ALA A 303 -16.17 0.89 -35.44
CA ALA A 303 -17.29 0.18 -34.83
C ALA A 303 -17.61 0.73 -33.44
N THR A 304 -18.85 0.61 -33.01
CA THR A 304 -19.24 0.95 -31.64
C THR A 304 -18.71 -0.12 -30.70
N CYS A 305 -17.82 0.26 -29.79
CA CYS A 305 -17.27 -0.66 -28.82
C CYS A 305 -18.05 -0.69 -27.51
N VAL A 306 -18.14 -1.89 -26.95
CA VAL A 306 -18.63 -2.11 -25.58
C VAL A 306 -17.64 -3.01 -24.89
N ARG A 307 -17.22 -2.64 -23.68
CA ARG A 307 -16.22 -3.38 -22.92
C ARG A 307 -16.89 -4.33 -21.92
N LYS A 308 -16.58 -5.61 -22.05
CA LYS A 308 -16.96 -6.66 -21.10
C LYS A 308 -15.76 -6.98 -20.21
N CYS A 309 -15.94 -7.14 -18.91
CA CYS A 309 -14.80 -7.33 -18.01
C CYS A 309 -14.12 -8.70 -18.24
N CYS A 310 -14.90 -9.77 -18.38
CA CYS A 310 -14.39 -11.12 -18.61
C CYS A 310 -14.61 -11.61 -20.05
N PRO A 311 -13.84 -12.60 -20.53
CA PRO A 311 -14.07 -13.31 -21.80
C PRO A 311 -15.49 -13.88 -21.95
N GLU A 312 -15.80 -14.41 -23.13
CA GLU A 312 -17.09 -15.08 -23.38
C GLU A 312 -17.34 -16.23 -22.40
N ASN A 313 -18.60 -16.39 -21.98
CA ASN A 313 -19.04 -17.45 -21.04
C ASN A 313 -18.35 -17.41 -19.67
N GLN A 314 -17.87 -16.24 -19.24
CA GLN A 314 -17.30 -16.02 -17.91
C GLN A 314 -18.00 -14.85 -17.22
N LEU A 315 -18.01 -14.90 -15.89
CA LEU A 315 -18.54 -13.89 -14.98
C LEU A 315 -17.51 -13.58 -13.89
N ILE A 316 -17.71 -12.51 -13.11
CA ILE A 316 -16.80 -12.15 -12.01
C ILE A 316 -17.23 -12.84 -10.71
N ASP A 317 -16.28 -13.48 -10.03
CA ASP A 317 -16.38 -13.92 -8.63
C ASP A 317 -15.22 -13.32 -7.83
N GLY A 318 -15.54 -12.43 -6.89
CA GLY A 318 -14.56 -11.57 -6.23
C GLY A 318 -13.85 -10.64 -7.23
N PHE A 319 -12.59 -10.94 -7.54
CA PHE A 319 -11.77 -10.20 -8.52
C PHE A 319 -11.36 -11.05 -9.73
N GLY A 320 -11.82 -12.30 -9.81
CA GLY A 320 -11.43 -13.24 -10.85
C GLY A 320 -12.57 -13.54 -11.82
N CYS A 321 -12.21 -13.88 -13.06
CA CYS A 321 -13.16 -14.40 -14.03
C CYS A 321 -13.31 -15.92 -13.83
N VAL A 322 -14.55 -16.38 -13.63
CA VAL A 322 -14.88 -17.80 -13.50
C VAL A 322 -15.88 -18.23 -14.59
N PRO A 323 -15.90 -19.51 -15.00
CA PRO A 323 -16.86 -20.01 -15.97
C PRO A 323 -18.31 -19.78 -15.50
N ASP A 324 -19.15 -19.23 -16.37
CA ASP A 324 -20.59 -19.13 -16.14
C ASP A 324 -21.21 -20.52 -16.34
N THR A 325 -21.53 -21.20 -15.24
CA THR A 325 -22.18 -22.52 -15.26
C THR A 325 -23.70 -22.44 -15.39
N SER A 326 -24.27 -21.24 -15.51
CA SER A 326 -25.70 -21.09 -15.73
C SER A 326 -26.04 -21.36 -17.19
N ASP A 327 -27.10 -22.14 -17.46
CA ASP A 327 -27.64 -22.44 -18.80
C ASP A 327 -28.29 -21.21 -19.48
N ASN A 328 -27.97 -20.00 -18.99
CA ASN A 328 -28.58 -18.76 -19.41
C ASN A 328 -27.88 -18.17 -20.64
N GLU A 329 -28.67 -17.45 -21.44
CA GLU A 329 -28.26 -16.83 -22.69
C GLU A 329 -26.90 -16.12 -22.58
N LEU A 330 -26.07 -16.34 -23.62
CA LEU A 330 -24.85 -15.58 -23.90
C LEU A 330 -25.09 -14.10 -23.58
N TRP A 331 -24.19 -13.50 -22.79
CA TRP A 331 -24.30 -12.08 -22.42
C TRP A 331 -24.46 -11.23 -23.69
N LYS A 332 -25.55 -10.46 -23.73
CA LYS A 332 -25.84 -9.52 -24.82
C LYS A 332 -26.04 -8.13 -24.24
N PRO A 333 -25.33 -7.11 -24.74
CA PRO A 333 -25.52 -5.75 -24.26
C PRO A 333 -26.95 -5.29 -24.60
N SER A 334 -27.64 -4.80 -23.58
CA SER A 334 -28.97 -4.20 -23.73
C SER A 334 -28.80 -2.69 -23.84
N PHE A 335 -29.03 -2.14 -25.03
CA PHE A 335 -28.95 -0.70 -25.25
C PHE A 335 -30.22 -0.01 -24.76
N TYR A 336 -30.04 1.06 -23.97
CA TYR A 336 -31.14 1.93 -23.58
C TYR A 336 -31.58 2.75 -24.79
N ASN A 337 -32.82 2.53 -25.23
CA ASN A 337 -33.43 3.30 -26.29
C ASN A 337 -34.68 4.03 -25.77
N PRO A 338 -34.67 5.37 -25.65
CA PRO A 338 -35.85 6.13 -25.28
C PRO A 338 -36.98 6.05 -26.33
N ASP A 339 -36.66 5.75 -27.60
CA ASP A 339 -37.59 5.78 -28.73
C ASP A 339 -38.01 4.39 -29.27
N ASN A 340 -37.60 3.28 -28.61
CA ASN A 340 -37.95 1.90 -29.00
C ASN A 340 -37.62 1.48 -30.46
N LEU A 341 -36.73 2.20 -31.13
CA LEU A 341 -36.23 1.84 -32.46
C LEU A 341 -35.20 0.70 -32.40
N THR A 342 -35.29 -0.28 -33.30
CA THR A 342 -34.25 -1.32 -33.44
C THR A 342 -32.96 -0.68 -33.93
N LEU A 343 -31.98 -0.59 -33.05
CA LEU A 343 -30.64 -0.05 -33.32
C LEU A 343 -29.81 -1.11 -34.05
N ASN A 344 -29.60 -0.94 -35.35
CA ASN A 344 -28.65 -1.73 -36.14
C ASN A 344 -27.27 -1.08 -36.03
N VAL A 345 -26.58 -1.32 -34.92
CA VAL A 345 -25.25 -0.79 -34.65
C VAL A 345 -24.22 -1.89 -34.91
N ASP A 346 -23.17 -1.56 -35.68
CA ASP A 346 -22.01 -2.45 -35.80
C ASP A 346 -21.26 -2.45 -34.47
N LEU A 347 -21.52 -3.50 -33.68
CA LEU A 347 -21.09 -3.63 -32.30
C LEU A 347 -19.86 -4.51 -32.22
N ARG A 348 -18.81 -3.99 -31.58
CA ARG A 348 -17.60 -4.73 -31.24
C ARG A 348 -17.48 -4.88 -29.73
N VAL A 349 -17.48 -6.11 -29.24
CA VAL A 349 -17.21 -6.38 -27.82
C VAL A 349 -15.70 -6.48 -27.62
N VAL A 350 -15.17 -5.67 -26.70
CA VAL A 350 -13.77 -5.75 -26.25
C VAL A 350 -13.73 -6.28 -24.83
N TYR A 351 -12.65 -6.98 -24.47
CA TYR A 351 -12.56 -7.68 -23.18
C TYR A 351 -11.52 -7.07 -22.26
N GLY A 352 -11.72 -7.21 -20.95
CA GLY A 352 -10.81 -6.79 -19.89
C GLY A 352 -11.34 -5.63 -19.05
N PHE A 353 -10.67 -5.37 -17.93
CA PHE A 353 -10.98 -4.30 -16.98
C PHE A 353 -10.92 -2.89 -17.60
N PRO A 354 -11.48 -1.87 -16.93
CA PRO A 354 -11.37 -0.47 -17.37
C PRO A 354 -9.90 -0.05 -17.46
N LEU A 355 -9.56 0.79 -18.44
CA LEU A 355 -8.18 1.22 -18.73
C LEU A 355 -7.79 2.43 -17.86
N CYS A 356 -7.88 2.27 -16.54
CA CYS A 356 -7.58 3.33 -15.58
C CYS A 356 -7.00 2.80 -14.28
N GLY A 357 -6.26 3.68 -13.61
CA GLY A 357 -5.56 3.38 -12.37
C GLY A 357 -6.44 3.27 -11.14
N ASN A 358 -7.75 3.53 -11.20
CA ASN A 358 -8.70 3.30 -10.10
C ASN A 358 -10.11 3.13 -10.67
N PHE A 359 -10.87 2.13 -10.22
CA PHE A 359 -12.26 1.92 -10.61
C PHE A 359 -13.10 1.37 -9.44
N PHE A 360 -14.41 1.52 -9.51
CA PHE A 360 -15.36 0.98 -8.52
C PHE A 360 -16.53 0.27 -9.19
N GLN A 361 -17.17 -0.62 -8.43
CA GLN A 361 -18.35 -1.35 -8.87
C GLN A 361 -19.63 -0.55 -8.60
N THR A 362 -20.50 -0.43 -9.60
CA THR A 362 -21.83 0.20 -9.47
C THR A 362 -22.83 -0.70 -8.74
N GLY A 363 -23.71 -0.15 -7.90
CA GLY A 363 -24.92 -0.84 -7.45
C GLY A 363 -24.72 -1.94 -6.40
N ILE A 364 -23.84 -1.72 -5.42
CA ILE A 364 -23.68 -2.66 -4.29
C ILE A 364 -24.86 -2.60 -3.31
N ASP A 365 -25.62 -1.49 -3.23
CA ASP A 365 -26.60 -1.34 -2.14
C ASP A 365 -27.91 -0.54 -2.40
N ASP A 366 -28.25 -0.08 -3.60
CA ASP A 366 -29.56 0.58 -3.83
C ASP A 366 -29.97 0.64 -5.31
N SER A 367 -31.29 0.74 -5.56
CA SER A 367 -31.92 0.89 -6.89
C SER A 367 -31.55 2.19 -7.64
N GLU A 368 -30.61 2.98 -7.13
CA GLU A 368 -30.22 4.28 -7.68
C GLU A 368 -29.05 4.21 -8.66
N ASP A 369 -28.35 3.06 -8.77
CA ASP A 369 -27.23 2.86 -9.70
C ASP A 369 -27.63 2.03 -10.94
N GLU A 370 -28.81 2.27 -11.51
CA GLU A 370 -29.17 1.64 -12.78
C GLU A 370 -28.18 2.07 -13.87
N ILE A 371 -27.60 1.08 -14.55
CA ILE A 371 -26.66 1.28 -15.66
C ILE A 371 -27.39 1.13 -16.99
N PHE A 372 -27.15 2.08 -17.89
CA PHE A 372 -27.75 2.14 -19.21
C PHE A 372 -26.64 2.23 -20.26
N LEU A 373 -26.61 1.25 -21.16
CA LEU A 373 -25.67 1.29 -22.28
C LEU A 373 -26.28 2.11 -23.42
N LEU A 374 -25.59 3.18 -23.83
CA LEU A 374 -26.03 4.06 -24.90
C LEU A 374 -25.63 3.49 -26.27
N SER A 375 -26.36 3.85 -27.32
CA SER A 375 -26.14 3.37 -28.69
C SER A 375 -24.76 3.72 -29.27
N ASN A 376 -24.07 4.70 -28.70
CA ASN A 376 -22.70 5.07 -29.05
C ASN A 376 -21.65 4.24 -28.26
N GLY A 377 -22.08 3.25 -27.48
CA GLY A 377 -21.22 2.40 -26.65
C GLY A 377 -20.89 2.99 -25.29
N PHE A 378 -21.40 4.18 -24.94
CA PHE A 378 -21.08 4.81 -23.67
C PHE A 378 -21.96 4.24 -22.55
N LEU A 379 -21.44 4.12 -21.34
CA LEU A 379 -22.18 3.69 -20.17
C LEU A 379 -22.73 4.90 -19.41
N LYS A 380 -24.05 5.01 -19.29
CA LYS A 380 -24.71 6.01 -18.46
C LYS A 380 -25.12 5.37 -17.14
N VAL A 381 -24.57 5.87 -16.04
CA VAL A 381 -25.01 5.50 -14.69
C VAL A 381 -26.02 6.56 -14.22
N PHE A 382 -27.14 6.13 -13.64
CA PHE A 382 -28.10 7.04 -13.03
C PHE A 382 -27.44 7.82 -11.87
N GLY A 383 -27.83 9.08 -11.66
CA GLY A 383 -27.17 9.97 -10.67
C GLY A 383 -25.83 10.60 -11.11
N PHE A 384 -25.10 9.99 -12.06
CA PHE A 384 -23.85 10.56 -12.57
C PHE A 384 -24.11 11.54 -13.73
N PRO A 385 -23.46 12.73 -13.75
CA PRO A 385 -23.77 13.77 -14.74
C PRO A 385 -23.34 13.39 -16.15
N LYS A 386 -22.20 12.73 -16.31
CA LYS A 386 -21.59 12.39 -17.60
C LYS A 386 -21.62 10.87 -17.85
N PRO A 387 -21.83 10.42 -19.09
CA PRO A 387 -21.66 9.02 -19.46
C PRO A 387 -20.17 8.67 -19.65
N TYR A 388 -19.81 7.42 -19.36
CA TYR A 388 -18.45 6.91 -19.44
C TYR A 388 -18.17 6.28 -20.81
N PRO A 389 -17.04 6.61 -21.46
CA PRO A 389 -16.64 5.99 -22.73
C PRO A 389 -16.11 4.55 -22.53
N PRO A 390 -16.06 3.70 -23.59
CA PRO A 390 -15.74 2.27 -23.48
C PRO A 390 -14.32 1.91 -22.98
N ASP A 391 -13.40 2.87 -22.92
CA ASP A 391 -12.09 2.76 -22.28
C ASP A 391 -12.16 2.92 -20.75
N ARG A 392 -13.20 3.60 -20.25
CA ARG A 392 -13.36 3.99 -18.84
C ARG A 392 -14.36 3.14 -18.05
N TYR A 393 -14.91 2.09 -18.66
CA TYR A 393 -15.79 1.16 -17.95
C TYR A 393 -15.65 -0.26 -18.49
N CYS A 394 -16.11 -1.25 -17.73
CA CYS A 394 -16.47 -2.56 -18.26
C CYS A 394 -17.76 -3.04 -17.59
N VAL A 395 -18.56 -3.86 -18.27
CA VAL A 395 -19.81 -4.41 -17.72
C VAL A 395 -19.70 -5.93 -17.61
N GLU A 396 -20.19 -6.50 -16.52
CA GLU A 396 -20.17 -7.95 -16.31
C GLU A 396 -21.26 -8.42 -15.35
N LYS A 397 -21.54 -9.73 -15.36
CA LYS A 397 -22.30 -10.38 -14.28
C LYS A 397 -21.37 -10.67 -13.09
N PHE A 398 -21.80 -10.30 -11.89
CA PHE A 398 -21.09 -10.57 -10.64
C PHE A 398 -21.81 -11.66 -9.87
N LEU A 399 -21.07 -12.62 -9.35
CA LEU A 399 -21.60 -13.66 -8.48
C LEU A 399 -21.74 -13.12 -7.05
N GLY A 400 -22.98 -13.02 -6.58
CA GLY A 400 -23.30 -12.67 -5.20
C GLY A 400 -23.01 -13.82 -4.23
N VAL A 401 -22.97 -13.48 -2.93
CA VAL A 401 -22.76 -14.45 -1.83
C VAL A 401 -23.87 -15.51 -1.77
N ASP A 402 -25.05 -15.18 -2.27
CA ASP A 402 -26.22 -16.06 -2.38
C ASP A 402 -26.21 -16.94 -3.65
N GLY A 403 -25.18 -16.81 -4.50
CA GLY A 403 -25.08 -17.50 -5.78
C GLY A 403 -25.95 -16.89 -6.88
N SER A 404 -26.56 -15.72 -6.65
CA SER A 404 -27.26 -14.98 -7.69
C SER A 404 -26.25 -14.22 -8.58
N ALA A 405 -26.56 -14.09 -9.87
CA ALA A 405 -25.73 -13.33 -10.80
C ALA A 405 -26.45 -12.04 -11.21
N SER A 406 -25.84 -10.90 -10.92
CA SER A 406 -26.38 -9.56 -11.22
C SER A 406 -25.42 -8.78 -12.12
N THR A 407 -25.96 -8.02 -13.06
CA THR A 407 -25.14 -7.22 -13.99
C THR A 407 -24.74 -5.91 -13.34
N HIS A 408 -23.43 -5.66 -13.22
CA HIS A 408 -22.89 -4.40 -12.72
C HIS A 408 -21.81 -3.85 -13.68
N GLY A 409 -21.53 -2.57 -13.58
CA GLY A 409 -20.41 -1.92 -14.25
C GLY A 409 -19.25 -1.71 -13.28
N LEU A 410 -18.02 -1.91 -13.76
CA LEU A 410 -16.83 -1.31 -13.17
C LEU A 410 -16.57 0.00 -13.91
N ILE A 411 -16.54 1.12 -13.19
CA ILE A 411 -16.32 2.44 -13.78
C ILE A 411 -15.11 3.13 -13.15
N CYS A 412 -14.33 3.81 -13.98
CA CYS A 412 -13.17 4.55 -13.52
C CYS A 412 -13.56 5.70 -12.59
N PHE A 413 -12.72 5.98 -11.59
CA PHE A 413 -12.77 7.26 -10.90
C PHE A 413 -12.42 8.38 -11.88
N GLU A 414 -13.14 9.50 -11.79
CA GLU A 414 -12.84 10.66 -12.61
C GLU A 414 -11.60 11.34 -12.02
N ASP A 415 -10.48 11.32 -12.74
CA ASP A 415 -9.22 11.95 -12.29
C ASP A 415 -9.35 13.49 -12.20
N ASN A 416 -10.38 14.05 -12.85
CA ASN A 416 -10.57 15.49 -13.05
C ASN A 416 -11.50 16.15 -12.03
N VAL A 417 -11.59 15.62 -10.81
CA VAL A 417 -12.31 16.31 -9.72
C VAL A 417 -11.44 17.34 -9.01
N GLU A 418 -10.46 17.92 -9.69
CA GLU A 418 -9.71 19.08 -9.18
C GLU A 418 -10.38 20.42 -9.53
N GLU A 419 -11.03 20.54 -10.69
CA GLU A 419 -11.55 21.84 -11.16
C GLU A 419 -12.93 22.23 -10.59
N LEU A 420 -13.79 21.28 -10.24
CA LEU A 420 -15.11 21.60 -9.65
C LEU A 420 -15.16 21.51 -8.13
N MET A 421 -14.09 21.00 -7.51
CA MET A 421 -14.04 20.61 -6.10
C MET A 421 -13.04 21.41 -5.26
N THR A 422 -12.42 22.45 -5.80
CA THR A 422 -11.51 23.32 -5.03
C THR A 422 -12.25 23.96 -3.84
N CYS A 423 -13.50 24.40 -4.03
CA CYS A 423 -14.28 25.02 -2.96
C CYS A 423 -14.68 24.01 -1.86
N THR A 424 -15.05 22.79 -2.24
CA THR A 424 -15.51 21.75 -1.32
C THR A 424 -14.36 21.10 -0.56
N ILE A 425 -13.21 20.88 -1.22
CA ILE A 425 -12.00 20.36 -0.61
C ILE A 425 -11.39 21.39 0.35
N ILE A 426 -11.30 22.67 -0.07
CA ILE A 426 -10.83 23.74 0.82
C ILE A 426 -11.80 23.88 2.01
N ALA A 427 -13.11 23.81 1.77
CA ALA A 427 -14.10 23.88 2.84
C ALA A 427 -13.94 22.72 3.84
N ARG A 428 -13.77 21.50 3.35
CA ARG A 428 -13.64 20.30 4.20
C ARG A 428 -12.30 20.24 4.92
N LYS A 429 -11.20 20.60 4.27
CA LYS A 429 -9.84 20.49 4.83
C LYS A 429 -9.47 21.69 5.72
N TYR A 430 -9.96 22.88 5.43
CA TYR A 430 -9.57 24.10 6.15
C TYR A 430 -10.73 24.78 6.87
N VAL A 431 -11.90 24.92 6.23
CA VAL A 431 -13.01 25.70 6.81
C VAL A 431 -13.67 24.95 7.96
N TYR A 432 -14.03 23.67 7.79
CA TYR A 432 -14.68 22.87 8.83
C TYR A 432 -13.81 22.70 10.09
N PRO A 433 -12.52 22.32 10.01
CA PRO A 433 -11.67 22.26 11.19
C PRO A 433 -11.52 23.62 11.87
N SER A 434 -11.42 24.71 11.10
CA SER A 434 -11.33 26.06 11.66
C SER A 434 -12.57 26.46 12.46
N PHE A 435 -13.78 26.23 11.94
CA PHE A 435 -15.02 26.51 12.68
C PHE A 435 -15.20 25.61 13.90
N MET A 436 -14.75 24.34 13.83
CA MET A 436 -14.74 23.44 14.99
C MET A 436 -13.78 23.94 16.09
N LEU A 437 -12.58 24.41 15.75
CA LEU A 437 -11.64 24.99 16.72
C LEU A 437 -12.17 26.29 17.34
N VAL A 438 -12.77 27.17 16.53
CA VAL A 438 -13.44 28.39 17.04
C VAL A 438 -14.54 28.01 18.03
N SER A 439 -15.33 26.98 17.72
CA SER A 439 -16.37 26.46 18.62
C SER A 439 -15.79 25.92 19.94
N CYS A 440 -14.62 25.26 19.90
CA CYS A 440 -13.92 24.79 21.10
C CYS A 440 -13.58 25.95 22.06
N VAL A 441 -13.13 27.10 21.53
CA VAL A 441 -12.82 28.29 22.34
C VAL A 441 -14.08 28.79 23.05
N PHE A 442 -15.22 28.86 22.35
CA PHE A 442 -16.49 29.28 22.96
C PHE A 442 -16.99 28.28 24.01
N LEU A 443 -16.85 26.98 23.77
CA LEU A 443 -17.21 25.94 24.74
C LEU A 443 -16.32 26.00 25.99
N LEU A 444 -15.02 26.28 25.84
CA LEU A 444 -14.10 26.47 26.96
C LEU A 444 -14.46 27.70 27.80
N VAL A 445 -14.75 28.83 27.16
CA VAL A 445 -15.22 30.05 27.85
C VAL A 445 -16.52 29.76 28.61
N THR A 446 -17.42 28.99 28.00
CA THR A 446 -18.68 28.55 28.63
C THR A 446 -18.39 27.72 29.87
N LEU A 447 -17.52 26.71 29.80
CA LEU A 447 -17.10 25.91 30.96
C LEU A 447 -16.51 26.76 32.09
N VAL A 448 -15.60 27.68 31.76
CA VAL A 448 -14.98 28.58 32.74
C VAL A 448 -16.02 29.47 33.42
N SER A 449 -16.99 29.99 32.67
CA SER A 449 -18.05 30.84 33.20
C SER A 449 -18.96 30.10 34.20
N TYR A 450 -19.39 28.88 33.84
CA TYR A 450 -20.21 28.04 34.71
C TYR A 450 -19.41 27.52 35.92
N ALA A 451 -18.11 27.26 35.77
CA ALA A 451 -17.25 26.88 36.89
C ALA A 451 -17.00 28.05 37.87
N SER A 452 -16.93 29.29 37.37
CA SER A 452 -16.62 30.48 38.19
C SER A 452 -17.80 30.93 39.05
N VAL A 453 -19.05 30.68 38.62
CA VAL A 453 -20.26 31.12 39.34
C VAL A 453 -20.71 30.04 40.33
N PRO A 454 -20.50 30.23 41.66
CA PRO A 454 -20.85 29.23 42.67
C PRO A 454 -22.36 28.97 42.79
N GLU A 455 -23.20 29.91 42.36
CA GLU A 455 -24.67 29.77 42.38
C GLU A 455 -25.18 28.75 41.35
N LEU A 456 -24.48 28.61 40.22
CA LEU A 456 -24.84 27.68 39.15
C LEU A 456 -24.37 26.25 39.47
N ARG A 457 -23.25 26.10 40.17
CA ARG A 457 -22.71 24.80 40.60
C ARG A 457 -23.58 24.07 41.63
N LYS A 458 -24.36 24.81 42.43
CA LYS A 458 -25.20 24.24 43.49
C LYS A 458 -26.50 23.61 42.96
N LYS A 459 -26.95 24.00 41.76
CA LYS A 459 -28.18 23.47 41.17
C LYS A 459 -27.87 22.22 40.35
N LEU A 460 -28.67 21.17 40.52
CA LEU A 460 -28.56 19.92 39.74
C LEU A 460 -28.54 20.19 38.23
N HIS A 461 -29.33 21.18 37.79
CA HIS A 461 -29.38 21.61 36.39
C HIS A 461 -28.01 22.12 35.87
N GLY A 462 -27.25 22.85 36.70
CA GLY A 462 -25.92 23.35 36.31
C GLY A 462 -24.88 22.25 36.20
N LYS A 463 -25.01 21.17 36.99
CA LYS A 463 -24.13 19.99 36.91
C LYS A 463 -24.30 19.22 35.60
N CYS A 464 -25.54 18.97 35.19
CA CYS A 464 -25.84 18.27 33.93
C CYS A 464 -25.35 19.07 32.71
N LEU A 465 -25.60 20.38 32.72
CA LEU A 465 -25.15 21.26 31.64
C LEU A 465 -23.62 21.31 31.54
N MET A 466 -22.90 21.35 32.66
CA MET A 466 -21.44 21.30 32.67
C MET A 466 -20.89 20.01 32.05
N SER A 467 -21.50 18.86 32.40
CA SER A 467 -21.12 17.57 31.83
C SER A 467 -21.36 17.49 30.32
N LEU A 468 -22.47 18.06 29.84
CA LEU A 468 -22.78 18.09 28.41
C LEU A 468 -21.81 18.99 27.62
N VAL A 469 -21.50 20.17 28.15
CA VAL A 469 -20.58 21.11 27.50
C VAL A 469 -19.15 20.56 27.48
N SER A 470 -18.69 19.88 28.55
CA SER A 470 -17.37 19.24 28.58
C SER A 470 -17.23 18.12 27.56
N ALA A 471 -18.31 17.38 27.37
CA ALA A 471 -18.41 16.32 26.40
C ALA A 471 -18.36 16.82 24.95
N LEU A 472 -19.16 17.85 24.64
CA LEU A 472 -19.12 18.51 23.32
C LEU A 472 -17.74 19.11 23.05
N PHE A 473 -17.10 19.69 24.05
CA PHE A 473 -15.74 20.22 23.93
C PHE A 473 -14.72 19.12 23.57
N LEU A 474 -14.77 17.97 24.23
CA LEU A 474 -13.90 16.83 23.90
C LEU A 474 -14.14 16.30 22.49
N ALA A 475 -15.40 16.11 22.10
CA ALA A 475 -15.75 15.68 20.75
C ALA A 475 -15.22 16.67 19.68
N TYR A 476 -15.43 17.97 19.89
CA TYR A 476 -15.00 19.00 18.94
C TYR A 476 -13.48 19.21 18.89
N ILE A 477 -12.72 18.72 19.88
CA ILE A 477 -11.25 18.64 19.81
C ILE A 477 -10.79 17.41 19.02
N LEU A 478 -11.46 16.27 19.20
CA LEU A 478 -11.07 15.03 18.54
C LEU A 478 -11.36 15.04 17.04
N LEU A 479 -12.48 15.61 16.60
CA LEU A 479 -12.82 15.66 15.18
C LEU A 479 -11.76 16.36 14.31
N PRO A 480 -11.30 17.59 14.64
CA PRO A 480 -10.23 18.26 13.88
C PRO A 480 -8.93 17.47 13.84
N ILE A 481 -8.59 16.73 14.89
CA ILE A 481 -7.40 15.87 14.91
C ILE A 481 -7.54 14.78 13.85
N VAL A 482 -8.72 14.15 13.74
CA VAL A 482 -8.99 13.16 12.67
C VAL A 482 -8.92 13.78 11.28
N TYR A 483 -9.40 15.02 11.10
CA TYR A 483 -9.33 15.71 9.81
C TYR A 483 -7.92 16.18 9.42
N LEU A 484 -7.01 16.35 10.40
CA LEU A 484 -5.64 16.83 10.18
C LEU A 484 -4.60 15.71 10.12
N VAL A 485 -4.91 14.54 10.70
CA VAL A 485 -4.08 13.35 10.59
C VAL A 485 -4.43 12.66 9.27
N ASP A 486 -3.71 13.02 8.20
CA ASP A 486 -3.77 12.32 6.91
C ASP A 486 -3.43 10.83 7.12
N GLY A 487 -4.09 9.95 6.36
CA GLY A 487 -4.42 8.53 6.65
C GLY A 487 -3.32 7.51 6.98
N ASN A 488 -2.09 7.91 7.31
CA ASN A 488 -0.97 6.99 7.55
C ASN A 488 -0.69 6.68 9.03
N MET A 489 -1.53 7.13 9.98
CA MET A 489 -1.28 6.94 11.42
C MET A 489 -2.52 6.55 12.23
N LEU A 490 -3.48 5.81 11.65
CA LEU A 490 -4.76 5.49 12.29
C LEU A 490 -4.87 4.09 12.92
N HIS A 491 -3.79 3.51 13.47
CA HIS A 491 -3.91 2.29 14.29
C HIS A 491 -3.75 2.54 15.80
N SER A 492 -3.05 3.60 16.20
CA SER A 492 -2.70 3.82 17.62
C SER A 492 -3.67 4.69 18.43
N PRO A 493 -4.28 5.79 17.92
CA PRO A 493 -5.11 6.65 18.76
C PRO A 493 -6.52 6.10 19.02
N CYS A 494 -7.01 5.15 18.22
CA CYS A 494 -8.33 4.52 18.44
C CYS A 494 -8.34 3.50 19.59
N ILE A 495 -7.19 2.95 19.99
CA ILE A 495 -7.07 2.06 21.15
C ILE A 495 -7.01 2.86 22.46
N ALA A 496 -6.62 4.14 22.40
CA ALA A 496 -6.54 5.00 23.58
C ALA A 496 -7.90 5.43 24.15
N THR A 497 -9.00 5.32 23.38
CA THR A 497 -10.34 5.71 23.82
C THR A 497 -10.99 4.72 24.78
N ASP A 498 -10.55 3.46 24.80
CA ASP A 498 -11.00 2.47 25.81
C ASP A 498 -10.51 2.82 27.23
N ASN A 499 -9.44 3.61 27.37
CA ASN A 499 -8.89 4.01 28.66
C ASN A 499 -9.50 5.29 29.26
N ILE A 500 -10.30 6.04 28.49
CA ILE A 500 -10.91 7.31 28.95
C ILE A 500 -12.04 7.06 29.97
N SER A 501 -12.61 5.84 30.02
CA SER A 501 -13.63 5.48 31.02
C SER A 501 -13.10 5.46 32.46
N SER A 502 -11.78 5.39 32.66
CA SER A 502 -11.15 5.23 33.98
C SER A 502 -10.79 6.55 34.68
N MET A 503 -10.71 7.68 33.96
CA MET A 503 -10.28 8.96 34.54
C MET A 503 -11.43 9.87 35.03
N LEU A 504 -12.64 9.72 34.50
CA LEU A 504 -13.77 10.61 34.80
C LEU A 504 -14.54 10.38 36.12
N PRO A 505 -14.47 9.22 36.82
CA PRO A 505 -15.14 9.07 38.12
C PRO A 505 -14.50 9.86 39.27
N SER A 506 -13.24 10.30 39.11
CA SER A 506 -12.46 10.87 40.22
C SER A 506 -12.77 12.35 40.52
N LEU A 507 -13.42 13.07 39.59
CA LEU A 507 -13.69 14.50 39.74
C LEU A 507 -15.11 14.85 40.20
N TRP A 508 -16.10 13.95 40.05
CA TRP A 508 -17.51 14.25 40.35
C TRP A 508 -18.17 13.09 41.10
N GLY A 509 -18.35 13.25 42.41
CA GLY A 509 -18.94 12.24 43.28
C GLY A 509 -20.36 11.82 42.87
N SER A 510 -20.56 10.49 42.78
CA SER A 510 -21.79 9.70 42.96
C SER A 510 -23.16 10.38 42.71
N ASP A 511 -23.35 11.02 41.55
CA ASP A 511 -24.68 11.41 41.04
C ASP A 511 -25.00 10.53 39.80
N HIS A 512 -25.89 9.54 39.98
CA HIS A 512 -26.27 8.53 38.97
C HIS A 512 -26.78 9.08 37.62
N LEU A 513 -27.19 10.36 37.56
CA LEU A 513 -27.68 10.99 36.33
C LEU A 513 -26.55 11.39 35.37
N CYS A 514 -25.37 11.78 35.88
CA CYS A 514 -24.22 12.12 35.02
C CYS A 514 -23.58 10.87 34.43
N THR A 515 -23.70 9.73 35.10
CA THR A 515 -23.19 8.44 34.62
C THR A 515 -23.92 7.99 33.35
N TRP A 516 -25.22 8.27 33.22
CA TRP A 516 -26.00 7.99 32.01
C TRP A 516 -25.58 8.86 30.83
N VAL A 517 -25.38 10.17 31.04
CA VAL A 517 -24.91 11.07 29.98
C VAL A 517 -23.50 10.69 29.51
N LEU A 518 -22.60 10.32 30.43
CA LEU A 518 -21.26 9.84 30.10
C LEU A 518 -21.26 8.48 29.39
N TYR A 519 -22.24 7.62 29.69
CA TYR A 519 -22.43 6.34 28.99
C TYR A 519 -22.90 6.56 27.55
N ASP A 520 -23.87 7.46 27.33
CA ASP A 520 -24.33 7.86 25.99
C ASP A 520 -23.23 8.57 25.18
N LEU A 521 -22.32 9.28 25.86
CA LEU A 521 -21.13 9.88 25.25
C LEU A 521 -20.06 8.86 24.90
N ASN A 522 -19.87 7.83 25.71
CA ASN A 522 -18.99 6.73 25.37
C ASN A 522 -19.54 5.99 24.14
N ILE A 523 -20.86 5.78 24.06
CA ILE A 523 -21.53 5.26 22.86
C ILE A 523 -21.36 6.20 21.66
N GLY A 524 -21.47 7.52 21.83
CA GLY A 524 -21.28 8.50 20.77
C GLY A 524 -19.85 8.57 20.23
N VAL A 525 -18.84 8.51 21.11
CA VAL A 525 -17.42 8.44 20.72
C VAL A 525 -17.10 7.11 20.04
N ARG A 526 -17.71 6.01 20.51
CA ARG A 526 -17.60 4.69 19.88
C ARG A 526 -18.28 4.65 18.51
N MET A 527 -19.41 5.33 18.31
CA MET A 527 -20.05 5.51 17.00
C MET A 527 -19.21 6.37 16.06
N VAL A 528 -18.61 7.46 16.54
CA VAL A 528 -17.71 8.29 15.72
C VAL A 528 -16.45 7.52 15.33
N CYS A 529 -15.92 6.68 16.23
CA CYS A 529 -14.82 5.76 15.91
C CYS A 529 -15.29 4.65 14.96
N GLU A 530 -16.46 4.04 15.13
CA GLU A 530 -16.99 3.04 14.19
C GLU A 530 -17.29 3.63 12.81
N VAL A 531 -17.71 4.90 12.71
CA VAL A 531 -17.90 5.57 11.42
C VAL A 531 -16.56 5.98 10.78
N ALA A 532 -15.53 6.28 11.60
CA ALA A 532 -14.17 6.56 11.11
C ALA A 532 -13.35 5.28 10.82
N LEU A 533 -13.69 4.16 11.46
CA LEU A 533 -13.04 2.84 11.33
C LEU A 533 -13.82 1.87 10.47
N ARG A 534 -15.06 2.18 10.05
CA ARG A 534 -15.69 1.43 8.97
C ARG A 534 -14.78 1.62 7.76
N PRO A 535 -14.19 0.54 7.22
CA PRO A 535 -13.61 0.64 5.90
C PRO A 535 -14.77 1.13 5.02
N TYR A 536 -14.60 2.29 4.39
CA TYR A 536 -15.28 2.49 3.13
C TYR A 536 -14.87 1.28 2.28
N PRO A 537 -15.83 0.54 1.69
CA PRO A 537 -15.49 -0.55 0.80
C PRO A 537 -14.73 0.10 -0.36
N ASN A 538 -13.41 -0.01 -0.28
CA ASN A 538 -12.45 0.41 -1.29
C ASN A 538 -12.49 -0.59 -2.44
#